data_AF-A0A449IRU3-F1
#
_entry.id   AF-A0A449IRU3-F1
#
_cell.length_a   1.000
_cell.length_b   1.000
_cell.length_c   1.000
_cell.angle_alpha   90.00
_cell.angle_beta   90.00
_cell.angle_gamma   90.00
#
_symmetry.space_group_name_H-M   'P 1'
#
loop_
_entity.id
_entity.type
_entity.pdbx_description
1 polymer ?
#
loop_
_entity_poly.entity_id
_entity_poly.type
_entity_poly.pdbx_seq_one_letter_code
_entity_poly.pdbx_strand_id
1 'polypeptide(L)' 'MTDELHITDLLPGDGKAVVKGALITTHYTGWLEDGTVFDSSHQRGKPFQCVIGTGRVIKGWDQDIRLLHSHAI' A
#
# COMPACT_ATOMS: atom_id res chain seq x y z
N MET A 1 23.85 3.70 -4.01
CA MET A 1 22.72 4.13 -3.20
C MET A 1 21.93 2.89 -2.86
N THR A 2 21.80 2.54 -1.59
CA THR A 2 20.96 1.43 -1.17
C THR A 2 19.52 1.96 -1.22
N ASP A 3 18.68 1.40 -2.09
CA ASP A 3 17.25 1.74 -2.13
C ASP A 3 16.60 1.24 -0.84
N GLU A 4 16.64 2.07 0.20
CA GLU A 4 16.05 1.78 1.50
C GLU A 4 14.61 2.29 1.52
N LEU A 5 13.67 1.38 1.79
CA LEU A 5 12.27 1.74 1.94
C LEU A 5 12.04 2.38 3.31
N HIS A 6 11.51 3.59 3.33
CA HIS A 6 11.03 4.24 4.54
C HIS A 6 9.52 4.14 4.64
N ILE A 7 9.02 3.60 5.76
CA ILE A 7 7.60 3.48 6.08
C ILE A 7 7.31 4.31 7.32
N THR A 8 6.23 5.07 7.30
CA THR A 8 5.78 5.85 8.46
C THR A 8 4.28 5.70 8.60
N ASP A 9 3.85 5.14 9.73
CA ASP A 9 2.46 5.09 10.10
C ASP A 9 2.03 6.46 10.62
N LEU A 10 1.18 7.16 9.86
CA LEU A 10 0.58 8.42 10.31
C LEU A 10 -0.49 8.17 11.37
N LEU A 11 -1.24 7.08 11.20
CA LEU A 11 -2.27 6.59 12.11
C LEU A 11 -2.16 5.05 12.16
N PRO A 12 -1.72 4.46 13.27
CA PRO A 12 -1.62 3.01 13.42
C PRO A 12 -3.02 2.37 13.47
N GLY A 13 -3.26 1.36 12.65
CA GLY A 13 -4.50 0.57 12.72
C GLY A 13 -4.48 -0.43 13.86
N ASP A 14 -5.63 -0.69 14.46
CA ASP A 14 -5.79 -1.72 15.51
C ASP A 14 -6.16 -3.10 14.93
N GLY A 15 -6.26 -3.21 13.61
CA GLY A 15 -6.63 -4.43 12.92
C GLY A 15 -5.47 -5.41 12.75
N LYS A 16 -5.80 -6.62 12.29
CA LYS A 16 -4.81 -7.67 12.04
C LYS A 16 -3.83 -7.24 10.94
N ALA A 17 -2.57 -7.63 11.12
CA ALA A 17 -1.55 -7.51 10.08
C ALA A 17 -1.96 -8.29 8.82
N VAL A 18 -1.64 -7.72 7.65
CA VAL A 18 -1.94 -8.34 6.35
C VAL A 18 -1.03 -9.55 6.14
N VAL A 19 -1.62 -10.69 5.81
CA VAL A 19 -0.90 -11.94 5.53
C VAL A 19 -0.75 -12.20 4.04
N LYS A 20 0.24 -13.03 3.65
CA LYS A 20 0.41 -13.50 2.27
C LYS A 20 -0.89 -14.14 1.76
N GLY A 21 -1.33 -13.76 0.57
CA GLY A 21 -2.55 -14.25 -0.06
C GLY A 21 -3.83 -13.51 0.38
N ALA A 22 -3.73 -12.54 1.30
CA ALA A 22 -4.89 -11.73 1.68
C ALA A 22 -5.33 -10.84 0.52
N LEU A 23 -6.65 -10.78 0.30
CA LEU A 23 -7.28 -9.75 -0.49
C LEU A 23 -7.38 -8.49 0.35
N ILE A 24 -6.77 -7.40 -0.11
CA ILE A 24 -6.89 -6.09 0.54
C ILE A 24 -7.69 -5.14 -0.34
N THR A 25 -8.39 -4.21 0.29
CA THR A 25 -9.02 -3.06 -0.35
C THR A 25 -8.43 -1.81 0.30
N THR A 26 -7.89 -0.89 -0.51
CA THR A 26 -7.27 0.32 0.05
C THR A 26 -7.35 1.49 -0.92
N HIS A 27 -7.26 2.69 -0.35
CA HIS A 27 -6.97 3.90 -1.09
C HIS A 27 -5.48 4.24 -1.01
N TYR A 28 -4.91 4.62 -2.14
CA TYR A 28 -3.56 5.16 -2.25
C TYR A 28 -3.48 6.27 -3.28
N THR A 29 -2.41 7.03 -3.16
CA THR A 29 -1.86 7.89 -4.22
C THR A 29 -0.35 7.64 -4.25
N GLY A 30 0.23 7.59 -5.45
CA GLY A 30 1.65 7.41 -5.70
C GLY A 30 2.22 8.64 -6.40
N TRP A 31 3.39 9.09 -5.93
CA TRP A 31 4.10 10.26 -6.43
C TRP A 31 5.51 9.89 -6.85
N LEU A 32 6.03 10.60 -7.86
CA LEU A 32 7.45 10.67 -8.16
C LEU A 32 8.14 11.63 -7.17
N GLU A 33 9.48 11.59 -7.13
CA GLU A 33 10.28 12.45 -6.23
C GLU A 33 10.08 13.94 -6.49
N ASP A 34 9.70 14.33 -7.71
CA ASP A 34 9.39 15.70 -8.08
C ASP A 34 7.97 16.15 -7.66
N GLY A 35 7.20 15.27 -7.00
CA GLY A 35 5.84 15.51 -6.57
C GLY A 35 4.77 15.24 -7.64
N THR A 36 5.14 14.79 -8.83
CA THR A 36 4.19 14.39 -9.87
C THR A 36 3.42 13.14 -9.43
N VAL A 37 2.08 13.22 -9.41
CA VAL A 37 1.25 12.03 -9.19
C VAL A 37 1.34 11.14 -10.43
N PHE A 38 1.85 9.91 -10.28
CA PHE A 38 1.81 8.93 -11.36
C PHE A 38 0.55 8.05 -11.29
N ASP A 39 -0.05 7.89 -10.10
CA ASP A 39 -1.28 7.12 -9.94
C ASP A 39 -2.06 7.48 -8.66
N SER A 40 -3.40 7.44 -8.70
CA SER A 40 -4.25 7.66 -7.54
C SER A 40 -5.59 6.92 -7.62
N SER A 41 -5.90 6.14 -6.59
CA SER A 41 -7.23 5.54 -6.42
C SER A 41 -8.33 6.57 -6.16
N HIS A 42 -8.01 7.69 -5.51
CA HIS A 42 -8.96 8.77 -5.27
C HIS A 42 -9.36 9.47 -6.58
N GLN A 43 -8.40 9.70 -7.49
CA GLN A 43 -8.70 10.26 -8.81
C GLN A 43 -9.59 9.32 -9.65
N ARG A 44 -9.49 8.00 -9.44
CA ARG A 44 -10.39 7.02 -10.06
C ARG A 44 -11.75 6.90 -9.40
N GLY A 45 -11.96 7.53 -8.24
CA GLY A 45 -13.21 7.47 -7.49
C GLY A 45 -13.56 6.09 -6.92
N LYS A 46 -12.61 5.14 -6.89
CA LYS A 46 -12.85 3.79 -6.34
C LYS A 46 -11.61 3.22 -5.64
N PRO A 47 -11.79 2.46 -4.55
CA PRO A 47 -10.70 1.76 -3.89
C PRO A 47 -9.99 0.80 -4.84
N PHE A 48 -8.71 0.55 -4.56
CA PHE A 48 -7.94 -0.48 -5.24
C PHE A 48 -8.02 -1.79 -4.48
N GLN A 49 -8.21 -2.89 -5.21
CA GLN A 49 -8.24 -4.23 -4.66
C GLN A 49 -7.10 -5.04 -5.23
N CYS A 50 -6.34 -5.71 -4.36
CA CYS A 50 -5.27 -6.59 -4.79
C CYS A 50 -5.05 -7.73 -3.80
N VAL A 51 -4.44 -8.80 -4.30
CA VAL A 51 -3.98 -9.91 -3.47
C VAL A 51 -2.50 -9.71 -3.21
N ILE A 52 -2.12 -9.66 -1.94
CA ILE A 52 -0.74 -9.39 -1.52
C ILE A 52 0.08 -10.66 -1.45
N GLY A 53 1.36 -10.58 -1.79
CA GLY A 53 2.31 -11.69 -1.75
C GLY A 53 2.19 -12.63 -2.95
N THR A 54 1.64 -12.15 -4.07
CA THR A 54 1.50 -12.91 -5.33
C THR A 54 2.36 -12.36 -6.45
N GLY A 55 3.17 -11.32 -6.21
CA GLY A 55 4.00 -10.69 -7.24
C GLY A 55 3.22 -9.98 -8.35
N ARG A 56 1.96 -9.61 -8.08
CA ARG A 56 1.05 -8.94 -9.05
C ARG A 56 0.89 -7.44 -8.79
N VAL A 57 1.62 -6.92 -7.82
CA VAL A 57 1.59 -5.51 -7.40
C VAL A 57 3.00 -4.93 -7.42
N ILE A 58 3.11 -3.60 -7.31
CA ILE A 58 4.40 -2.90 -7.19
C ILE A 58 5.22 -3.56 -6.08
N LYS A 59 6.52 -3.79 -6.29
CA LYS A 59 7.35 -4.63 -5.42
C LYS A 59 7.29 -4.24 -3.93
N GLY A 60 7.31 -2.94 -3.61
CA GLY A 60 7.14 -2.45 -2.24
C GLY A 60 5.78 -2.80 -1.61
N TRP A 61 4.73 -2.94 -2.41
CA TRP A 61 3.44 -3.45 -1.93
C TRP A 61 3.49 -4.94 -1.61
N ASP A 62 4.22 -5.74 -2.38
CA ASP A 62 4.28 -7.19 -2.17
C ASP A 62 5.12 -7.56 -0.94
N GLN A 63 6.14 -6.74 -0.66
CA GLN A 63 7.11 -6.92 0.41
C GLN A 63 6.65 -6.28 1.73
N ASP A 64 6.15 -5.04 1.69
CA ASP A 64 6.13 -4.20 2.89
C ASP A 64 4.74 -3.79 3.39
N ILE A 65 3.67 -3.98 2.60
CA ILE A 65 2.29 -3.79 3.09
C ILE A 65 1.92 -4.72 4.25
N ARG A 66 2.70 -5.79 4.45
CA ARG A 66 2.54 -6.71 5.59
C ARG A 66 2.82 -6.06 6.93
N LEU A 67 3.57 -4.96 6.92
CA LEU A 67 3.89 -4.16 8.10
C LEU A 67 2.78 -3.18 8.46
N LEU A 68 1.86 -2.90 7.51
CA LEU A 68 0.71 -2.04 7.77
C LEU A 68 -0.37 -2.83 8.53
N HIS A 69 -0.78 -2.31 9.68
CA HIS A 69 -1.96 -2.78 10.38
C HIS A 69 -3.23 -2.26 9.70
N SER A 70 -4.23 -3.11 9.58
CA SER A 70 -5.50 -2.72 8.97
C SER A 70 -6.20 -1.65 9.82
N HIS A 71 -6.51 -0.52 9.20
CA HIS A 71 -7.53 0.39 9.70
C HIS A 71 -8.87 -0.06 9.10
N ALA A 72 -9.85 -0.35 9.96
CA ALA A 72 -11.22 -0.49 9.49
C ALA A 72 -11.69 0.91 9.06
N ILE A 73 -11.85 1.09 7.75
CA ILE A 73 -12.52 2.27 7.17
C ILE A 73 -14.03 2.04 7.22
#